data_AF-A0A935ECY7-F1
#
_entry.id   AF-A0A935ECY7-F1
#
_cell.length_a   1.000
_cell.length_b   1.000
_cell.length_c   1.000
_cell.angle_alpha   90.00
_cell.angle_beta   90.00
_cell.angle_gamma   90.00
#
_symmetry.space_group_name_H-M   'P 1'
#
loop_
_entity.id
_entity.type
_entity.pdbx_description
1 polymer ?
#
loop_
_entity_poly.entity_id
_entity_poly.type
_entity_poly.pdbx_seq_one_letter_code
_entity_poly.pdbx_strand_id
1 'polypeptide(L)'
;MKRLRELLVWVAGGALLVAMAVDTLAMLGRQLHWPLLGAIELVQAAVLFGSAGALLLAALEYSHARVHLLLDRLPARWQRLMSRLHAAMEMLLYAGLLAGSAWLALDLWRGHEESELLRIPYRPLRVALVLTLLVLLLLSVRRLLLRSRA
;
A
#
# COMPACT_ATOMS: atom_id res chain seq x y z
N MET A 1 -8.22 -17.50 5.49
CA MET A 1 -7.95 -16.27 6.27
C MET A 1 -6.58 -16.33 6.95
N LYS A 2 -6.29 -17.29 7.84
CA LYS A 2 -5.00 -17.37 8.56
C LYS A 2 -3.76 -17.37 7.65
N ARG A 3 -3.71 -18.27 6.66
CA ARG A 3 -2.58 -18.36 5.70
C ARG A 3 -2.35 -17.08 4.87
N LEU A 4 -3.43 -16.41 4.45
CA LEU A 4 -3.34 -15.14 3.70
C LEU A 4 -2.75 -14.04 4.58
N ARG A 5 -3.21 -13.95 5.83
CA ARG A 5 -2.67 -13.00 6.82
C ARG A 5 -1.19 -13.26 7.08
N GLU A 6 -0.80 -14.51 7.33
CA GLU A 6 0.62 -14.88 7.52
C GLU A 6 1.46 -14.47 6.32
N LEU A 7 0.99 -14.77 5.10
CA LEU A 7 1.69 -14.39 3.88
C LEU A 7 1.83 -12.86 3.75
N LEU A 8 0.76 -12.11 4.00
CA LEU A 8 0.80 -10.64 3.97
C LEU A 8 1.77 -10.07 5.00
N VAL A 9 1.83 -10.65 6.21
CA VAL A 9 2.79 -10.25 7.25
C VAL A 9 4.22 -10.53 6.81
N TRP A 10 4.49 -11.72 6.25
CA TRP A 10 5.83 -12.06 5.75
C TRP A 10 6.27 -11.18 4.59
N VAL A 11 5.37 -10.90 3.63
CA VAL A 11 5.65 -10.01 2.51
C VAL A 11 5.86 -8.59 3.00
N ALA A 12 4.94 -8.05 3.81
CA ALA A 12 5.02 -6.67 4.27
C ALA A 12 6.23 -6.43 5.19
N GLY A 13 6.38 -7.27 6.21
CA GLY A 13 7.47 -7.20 7.17
C GLY A 13 8.83 -7.51 6.55
N GLY A 14 8.89 -8.55 5.70
CA GLY A 14 10.11 -8.91 4.99
C GLY A 14 10.58 -7.79 4.06
N ALA A 15 9.67 -7.19 3.28
CA ALA A 15 10.01 -6.08 2.41
C ALA A 15 10.43 -4.83 3.21
N LEU A 16 9.80 -4.55 4.35
CA LEU A 16 10.22 -3.46 5.24
C LEU A 16 11.63 -3.69 5.81
N LEU A 17 11.95 -4.92 6.25
CA LEU A 17 13.29 -5.27 6.73
C LEU A 17 14.34 -5.13 5.62
N VAL A 18 14.01 -5.52 4.39
CA VAL A 18 14.89 -5.32 3.23
C VAL A 18 15.13 -3.82 2.99
N ALA A 19 14.07 -3.01 2.97
CA ALA A 19 14.21 -1.56 2.82
C ALA A 19 15.10 -0.95 3.92
N MET A 20 14.86 -1.30 5.18
CA MET A 20 15.66 -0.83 6.31
C MET A 20 17.13 -1.27 6.21
N ALA A 21 17.39 -2.52 5.83
CA ALA A 21 18.75 -3.04 5.68
C ALA A 21 19.50 -2.33 4.55
N VAL A 22 18.86 -2.15 3.39
CA VAL A 22 19.44 -1.43 2.25
C VAL A 22 19.74 0.02 2.60
N ASP A 23 18.82 0.74 3.25
CA ASP A 23 19.06 2.12 3.67
C ASP A 23 20.20 2.23 4.69
N THR A 24 20.26 1.30 5.65
CA THR A 24 21.33 1.25 6.65
C THR A 24 22.69 1.00 5.98
N LEU A 25 22.77 0.03 5.07
CA LEU A 25 23.98 -0.28 4.31
C LEU A 25 24.39 0.89 3.41
N ALA A 26 23.44 1.57 2.77
CA ALA A 26 23.72 2.73 1.94
C ALA A 26 24.29 3.90 2.76
N MET A 27 23.75 4.12 3.97
CA MET A 27 24.26 5.15 4.89
C MET A 27 25.67 4.80 5.38
N LEU A 28 25.90 3.57 5.84
CA LEU A 28 27.22 3.10 6.27
C LEU A 28 28.24 3.14 5.14
N GLY A 29 27.85 2.67 3.95
CA GLY A 29 28.68 2.71 2.75
C GLY A 29 29.11 4.14 2.40
N ARG A 30 28.21 5.12 2.54
CA ARG A 30 28.56 6.54 2.33
C ARG A 30 29.60 7.04 3.33
N GLN A 31 29.52 6.64 4.60
CA GLN A 31 30.50 6.99 5.63
C GLN A 31 31.86 6.31 5.40
N LEU A 32 31.84 5.08 4.87
CA LEU A 32 33.04 4.28 4.57
C LEU A 32 33.61 4.52 3.16
N HIS A 33 33.12 5.53 2.43
CA HIS A 33 33.50 5.85 1.05
C HIS A 33 33.25 4.73 0.01
N TRP A 34 32.35 3.80 0.33
CA TRP A 34 31.85 2.74 -0.57
C TRP A 34 30.33 2.89 -0.76
N PRO A 35 29.86 3.83 -1.58
CA PRO A 35 28.42 4.08 -1.75
C PRO A 35 27.72 2.89 -2.43
N LEU A 36 26.59 2.46 -1.86
CA LEU A 36 25.73 1.44 -2.44
C LEU A 36 24.89 2.06 -3.58
N LEU A 37 25.31 1.84 -4.83
CA LEU A 37 24.57 2.27 -6.01
C LEU A 37 23.25 1.52 -6.14
N GLY A 38 22.19 2.20 -6.56
CA GLY A 38 20.87 1.60 -6.72
C GLY A 38 20.09 1.34 -5.42
N ALA A 39 20.60 1.79 -4.27
CA ALA A 39 19.92 1.64 -2.98
C ALA A 39 18.48 2.21 -3.01
N ILE A 40 18.29 3.38 -3.64
CA ILE A 40 16.98 4.03 -3.76
C ILE A 40 16.00 3.15 -4.53
N GLU A 41 16.43 2.53 -5.63
CA GLU A 41 15.58 1.71 -6.49
C GLU A 41 15.14 0.42 -5.78
N LEU A 42 16.06 -0.19 -5.03
CA LEU A 42 15.77 -1.35 -4.18
C LEU A 42 14.79 -1.00 -3.07
N VAL A 43 14.99 0.14 -2.40
CA VAL A 43 14.09 0.61 -1.33
C VAL A 43 12.72 0.94 -1.89
N GLN A 44 12.62 1.61 -3.04
CA GLN A 44 11.34 1.90 -3.68
C GLN A 44 10.56 0.63 -4.05
N ALA A 45 11.25 -0.36 -4.63
CA ALA A 45 10.65 -1.65 -4.95
C ALA A 45 10.20 -2.39 -3.67
N ALA A 46 11.03 -2.42 -2.63
CA ALA A 46 10.71 -3.05 -1.36
C ALA A 46 9.52 -2.34 -0.67
N VAL A 47 9.54 -1.01 -0.62
CA VAL A 47 8.44 -0.21 -0.05
C VAL A 47 7.13 -0.45 -0.79
N LEU A 48 7.12 -0.63 -2.11
CA LEU A 48 5.90 -0.99 -2.83
C LEU A 48 5.25 -2.25 -2.25
N PHE A 49 6.01 -3.34 -2.12
CA PHE A 49 5.49 -4.59 -1.58
C PHE A 49 5.19 -4.51 -0.07
N GLY A 50 6.03 -3.78 0.67
CA GLY A 50 5.84 -3.47 2.09
C GLY A 50 4.51 -2.78 2.35
N SER A 51 4.28 -1.66 1.68
CA SER A 51 3.06 -0.86 1.78
C SER A 51 1.85 -1.60 1.23
N ALA A 52 1.96 -2.30 0.10
CA ALA A 52 0.87 -3.08 -0.46
C ALA A 52 0.38 -4.16 0.53
N GLY A 53 1.31 -4.94 1.08
CA GLY A 53 0.99 -5.97 2.07
C GLY A 53 0.39 -5.39 3.35
N ALA A 54 0.97 -4.31 3.87
CA ALA A 54 0.49 -3.64 5.08
C ALA A 54 -0.91 -3.04 4.91
N LEU A 55 -1.17 -2.36 3.78
CA LEU A 55 -2.49 -1.78 3.47
C LEU A 55 -3.55 -2.87 3.33
N LEU A 56 -3.24 -3.97 2.64
CA LEU A 56 -4.16 -5.10 2.51
C LEU A 56 -4.46 -5.74 3.87
N LEU A 57 -3.44 -5.95 4.70
CA LEU A 57 -3.62 -6.50 6.04
C LEU A 57 -4.50 -5.57 6.90
N ALA A 58 -4.20 -4.26 6.91
CA ALA A 58 -4.99 -3.27 7.65
C ALA A 58 -6.44 -3.16 7.15
N ALA A 59 -6.67 -3.32 5.84
CA ALA A 59 -8.00 -3.36 5.25
C ALA A 59 -8.81 -4.60 5.67
N LEU A 60 -8.14 -5.76 5.76
CA LEU A 60 -8.75 -7.03 6.16
C LEU A 60 -9.04 -7.09 7.67
N GLU A 61 -8.14 -6.56 8.51
CA GLU A 61 -8.29 -6.59 9.97
C GLU A 61 -9.15 -5.45 10.52
N TYR A 62 -9.70 -4.59 9.64
CA TYR A 62 -10.45 -3.37 10.03
C TYR A 62 -9.65 -2.42 10.94
N SER A 63 -8.32 -2.53 10.92
CA SER A 63 -7.38 -1.80 11.78
C SER A 63 -7.03 -0.42 11.23
N HIS A 64 -8.00 0.24 10.58
CA HIS A 64 -7.82 1.65 10.24
C HIS A 64 -7.74 2.41 11.56
N ALA A 65 -6.72 3.25 11.73
CA ALA A 65 -6.47 3.96 12.98
C ALA A 65 -7.73 4.73 13.40
N ARG A 66 -8.49 4.13 14.34
CA ARG A 66 -9.67 4.74 14.93
C ARG A 66 -9.23 5.29 16.26
N VAL A 67 -9.40 6.59 16.42
CA VAL A 67 -9.19 7.24 17.71
C VAL A 67 -10.40 6.92 18.58
N HIS A 68 -10.41 5.72 19.17
CA HIS A 68 -11.48 5.23 20.04
C HIS A 68 -11.77 6.21 21.17
N LEU A 69 -10.73 6.87 21.70
CA LEU A 69 -10.87 7.92 22.72
C LEU A 69 -11.86 9.03 22.33
N LEU A 70 -11.87 9.43 21.06
CA LEU A 70 -12.79 10.45 20.56
C LEU A 70 -14.11 9.82 20.09
N LEU A 71 -14.03 8.75 19.29
CA LEU A 71 -15.21 8.14 18.68
C LEU A 71 -16.19 7.61 19.73
N ASP A 72 -15.70 7.02 20.83
CA ASP A 72 -16.52 6.44 21.88
C ASP A 72 -17.26 7.53 22.70
N ARG A 73 -16.82 8.79 22.64
CA ARG A 73 -17.47 9.95 23.27
C ARG A 73 -18.59 10.55 22.41
N LEU A 74 -18.68 10.19 21.13
CA LEU A 74 -19.68 10.75 20.21
C LEU A 74 -21.03 10.00 20.28
N PRO A 75 -22.16 10.68 20.05
CA PRO A 75 -23.46 10.04 19.92
C PRO A 75 -23.48 9.03 18.76
N ALA A 76 -24.26 7.95 18.90
CA ALA A 76 -24.37 6.87 17.90
C ALA A 76 -24.74 7.34 16.48
N ARG A 77 -25.41 8.51 16.34
CA ARG A 77 -25.69 9.13 15.04
C ARG A 77 -24.42 9.61 14.34
N TRP A 78 -23.54 10.29 15.07
CA TRP A 78 -22.29 10.83 14.53
C TRP A 78 -21.25 9.74 14.28
N GLN A 79 -21.17 8.72 15.15
CA GLN A 79 -20.32 7.55 14.90
C GLN A 79 -20.67 6.87 13.56
N ARG A 80 -21.97 6.70 13.28
CA ARG A 80 -22.44 6.15 12.00
C ARG A 80 -22.09 7.05 10.82
N LEU A 81 -22.32 8.36 10.93
CA LEU A 81 -21.95 9.30 9.87
C LEU A 81 -20.45 9.29 9.57
N MET A 82 -19.61 9.40 10.60
CA MET A 82 -18.15 9.35 10.45
C MET A 82 -17.69 8.05 9.81
N SER A 83 -18.28 6.91 10.20
CA SER A 83 -17.95 5.63 9.58
C SER A 83 -18.31 5.54 8.09
N ARG A 84 -19.43 6.17 7.68
CA ARG A 84 -19.85 6.24 6.28
C ARG A 84 -18.98 7.19 5.47
N LEU A 85 -18.65 8.36 6.02
CA LEU A 85 -17.74 9.32 5.39
C LEU A 85 -16.36 8.72 5.20
N HIS A 86 -15.83 8.06 6.23
CA HIS A 86 -14.56 7.36 6.16
C HIS A 86 -14.56 6.32 5.03
N ALA A 87 -15.59 5.45 4.98
CA ALA A 87 -15.69 4.43 3.93
C ALA A 87 -15.83 5.03 2.51
N ALA A 88 -16.56 6.14 2.38
CA ALA A 88 -16.70 6.85 1.11
C ALA A 88 -15.38 7.50 0.67
N MET A 89 -14.64 8.12 1.59
CA MET A 89 -13.33 8.73 1.31
C MET A 89 -12.28 7.68 0.93
N GLU A 90 -12.23 6.55 1.63
CA GLU A 90 -11.36 5.42 1.24
C GLU A 90 -11.67 4.94 -0.18
N MET A 91 -12.95 4.73 -0.49
CA MET A 91 -13.38 4.27 -1.81
C MET A 91 -12.99 5.27 -2.90
N LEU A 92 -13.25 6.56 -2.67
CA LEU A 92 -12.88 7.62 -3.62
C LEU A 92 -11.36 7.69 -3.82
N LEU A 93 -10.58 7.61 -2.74
CA LEU A 93 -9.13 7.62 -2.79
C LEU A 93 -8.60 6.44 -3.62
N TYR A 94 -9.03 5.21 -3.31
CA TYR A 94 -8.57 4.04 -4.05
C TYR A 94 -9.07 4.00 -5.49
N ALA A 95 -10.27 4.49 -5.77
CA ALA A 95 -10.77 4.62 -7.14
C ALA A 95 -9.93 5.61 -7.96
N GLY A 96 -9.61 6.77 -7.39
CA GLY A 96 -8.77 7.78 -8.05
C GLY A 96 -7.34 7.26 -8.30
N LEU A 97 -6.73 6.66 -7.28
CA LEU A 97 -5.40 6.05 -7.40
C LEU A 97 -5.38 4.91 -8.42
N LEU A 98 -6.40 4.05 -8.43
CA LEU A 98 -6.52 2.94 -9.39
C LEU A 98 -6.66 3.49 -10.80
N ALA A 99 -7.54 4.47 -11.03
CA ALA A 99 -7.76 5.05 -12.35
C ALA A 99 -6.48 5.68 -12.89
N GLY A 100 -5.78 6.49 -12.08
CA GLY A 100 -4.51 7.11 -12.49
C GLY A 100 -3.40 6.09 -12.71
N SER A 101 -3.27 5.10 -11.82
CA SER A 101 -2.24 4.06 -11.96
C SER A 101 -2.50 3.14 -13.15
N ALA A 102 -3.75 2.78 -13.41
CA ALA A 102 -4.14 1.97 -14.56
C ALA A 102 -3.96 2.74 -15.86
N TRP A 103 -4.30 4.04 -15.90
CA TRP A 103 -4.02 4.90 -17.04
C TRP A 103 -2.52 4.90 -17.36
N LEU A 104 -1.67 5.21 -16.37
CA LEU A 104 -0.22 5.24 -16.53
C LEU A 104 0.33 3.88 -16.95
N ALA A 105 -0.19 2.79 -16.39
CA ALA A 105 0.21 1.44 -16.75
C ALA A 105 -0.12 1.10 -18.21
N LEU A 106 -1.27 1.53 -18.72
CA LEU A 106 -1.68 1.30 -20.11
C LEU A 106 -0.88 2.15 -21.09
N ASP A 107 -0.72 3.45 -20.79
CA ASP A 107 0.00 4.40 -21.63
C ASP A 107 1.46 3.96 -21.85
N LEU A 108 2.11 3.54 -20.78
CA LEU A 108 3.53 3.18 -20.78
C LEU A 108 3.76 1.66 -20.95
N TRP A 109 2.72 0.87 -21.23
CA TRP A 109 2.82 -0.60 -21.28
C TRP A 109 3.84 -1.09 -22.31
N ARG A 110 3.89 -0.40 -23.47
CA ARG A 110 4.84 -0.72 -24.55
C ARG A 110 6.20 -0.03 -24.37
N GLY A 111 6.31 0.89 -23.42
CA GLY A 111 7.58 1.51 -23.05
C GLY A 111 8.52 0.50 -22.39
N HIS A 112 9.82 0.61 -22.67
CA HIS A 112 10.88 -0.17 -22.00
C HIS A 112 11.41 0.62 -20.79
N GLU A 113 10.50 0.99 -19.89
CA GLU A 113 10.87 1.73 -18.69
C GLU A 113 11.55 0.81 -17.67
N GLU A 114 12.80 1.16 -17.37
CA GLU A 114 13.66 0.52 -16.40
C GLU A 114 14.18 1.59 -15.44
N SER A 115 14.58 1.17 -14.23
CA SER A 115 15.31 2.05 -13.33
C SER A 115 16.70 2.42 -13.88
N GLU A 116 17.23 3.57 -13.48
CA GLU A 116 18.42 4.16 -14.12
C GLU A 116 19.70 3.37 -13.83
N LEU A 117 19.88 2.89 -12.60
CA LEU A 117 21.11 2.24 -12.15
C LEU A 117 21.05 0.72 -12.24
N LEU A 118 20.02 0.11 -11.66
CA LEU A 118 19.88 -1.35 -11.59
C LEU A 118 19.07 -1.93 -12.74
N ARG A 119 18.50 -1.08 -13.59
CA ARG A 119 17.71 -1.49 -14.76
C ARG A 119 16.54 -2.41 -14.40
N ILE A 120 15.92 -2.13 -13.26
CA ILE A 120 14.76 -2.88 -12.77
C ILE A 120 13.56 -2.55 -13.66
N PRO A 121 12.91 -3.56 -14.28
CA PRO A 121 11.77 -3.30 -15.15
C PRO A 121 10.54 -2.86 -14.34
N TYR A 122 9.92 -1.73 -14.70
CA TYR A 122 8.79 -1.18 -13.94
C TYR A 122 7.45 -1.86 -14.18
N ARG A 123 7.30 -2.61 -15.27
CA ARG A 123 6.04 -3.32 -15.62
C ARG A 123 5.51 -4.21 -14.49
N PRO A 124 6.29 -5.16 -13.92
CA PRO A 124 5.79 -6.00 -12.82
C PRO A 124 5.41 -5.20 -11.57
N LEU A 125 6.14 -4.13 -11.24
CA LEU A 125 5.82 -3.26 -10.10
C LEU A 125 4.48 -2.54 -10.32
N ARG A 126 4.23 -2.03 -11.53
CA ARG A 126 2.95 -1.40 -11.89
C ARG A 126 1.78 -2.36 -11.80
N VAL A 127 1.95 -3.60 -12.28
CA VAL A 127 0.93 -4.64 -12.17
C VAL A 127 0.63 -4.94 -10.69
N ALA A 128 1.66 -5.10 -9.87
CA ALA A 128 1.49 -5.33 -8.43
C ALA A 128 0.72 -4.18 -7.75
N LEU A 129 1.03 -2.92 -8.09
CA LEU A 129 0.33 -1.74 -7.59
C LEU A 129 -1.15 -1.73 -8.01
N VAL A 130 -1.43 -1.90 -9.30
CA VAL A 130 -2.80 -1.87 -9.85
C VAL A 130 -3.66 -2.98 -9.24
N LEU A 131 -3.12 -4.19 -9.12
CA LEU A 131 -3.82 -5.31 -8.47
C LEU A 131 -4.12 -5.03 -7.00
N THR A 132 -3.15 -4.46 -6.27
CA THR A 132 -3.33 -4.08 -4.87
C THR A 132 -4.44 -3.05 -4.71
N LEU A 133 -4.41 -1.99 -5.52
CA LEU A 133 -5.41 -0.92 -5.51
C LEU A 133 -6.80 -1.45 -5.88
N LEU A 134 -6.90 -2.36 -6.84
CA LEU A 134 -8.15 -3.01 -7.21
C LEU A 134 -8.73 -3.80 -6.02
N VAL A 135 -7.92 -4.60 -5.33
CA VAL A 135 -8.38 -5.35 -4.16
C VAL A 135 -8.82 -4.40 -3.04
N LEU A 136 -8.06 -3.34 -2.75
CA LEU A 136 -8.42 -2.35 -1.74
C LEU A 136 -9.74 -1.65 -2.08
N LEU A 137 -9.96 -1.28 -3.34
CA LEU A 137 -11.22 -0.70 -3.81
C LEU A 137 -12.40 -1.66 -3.63
N LEU A 138 -12.23 -2.93 -3.99
CA LEU A 138 -13.28 -3.94 -3.80
C LEU A 138 -13.62 -4.13 -2.31
N LEU A 139 -12.60 -4.13 -1.44
CA LEU A 139 -12.79 -4.20 0.01
C LEU A 139 -13.52 -2.95 0.54
N SER A 140 -13.17 -1.74 0.09
CA SER A 140 -13.86 -0.51 0.51
C SER A 140 -15.31 -0.46 0.04
N VAL A 141 -15.59 -0.86 -1.22
CA VAL A 141 -16.96 -0.94 -1.76
C VAL A 141 -17.79 -1.95 -0.96
N ARG A 142 -17.26 -3.15 -0.72
CA ARG A 142 -17.92 -4.17 0.09
C ARG A 142 -18.26 -3.64 1.49
N ARG A 143 -17.35 -2.89 2.11
CA ARG A 143 -17.55 -2.27 3.43
C ARG A 143 -18.70 -1.25 3.41
N LEU A 144 -18.74 -0.39 2.39
CA LEU A 144 -19.81 0.59 2.24
C LEU A 144 -21.18 -0.08 2.06
N LEU A 145 -21.27 -1.13 1.24
CA LEU A 145 -22.51 -1.85 0.96
C LEU A 145 -23.03 -2.66 2.14
N LEU A 146 -22.17 -3.41 2.83
CA LEU A 146 -22.59 -4.29 3.94
C LEU A 146 -22.89 -3.52 5.23
N ARG A 147 -22.16 -2.43 5.50
CA ARG A 147 -22.31 -1.65 6.74
C ARG A 147 -23.38 -0.56 6.65
N SER A 148 -23.89 -0.28 5.45
CA SER A 148 -25.09 0.54 5.24
C SER A 148 -26.37 -0.16 5.70
N ARG A 149 -26.35 -1.50 5.80
CA ARG A 149 -27.52 -2.34 6.15
C ARG A 149 -27.70 -2.62 7.66
N ALA A 150 -26.88 -2.04 8.53
CA ALA A 150 -26.99 -2.10 9.99
C ALA A 150 -27.12 -0.69 10.58
#